data_AF-A0A7X7FA49-F1
#
_entry.id   AF-A0A7X7FA49-F1
#
_cell.length_a   1.000
_cell.length_b   1.000
_cell.length_c   1.000
_cell.angle_alpha   90.00
_cell.angle_beta   90.00
_cell.angle_gamma   90.00
#
_symmetry.space_group_name_H-M   'P 1'
#
loop_
_entity.id
_entity.type
_entity.pdbx_description
1 polymer ?
#
loop_
_entity_poly.entity_id
_entity_poly.type
_entity_poly.pdbx_seq_one_letter_code
_entity_poly.pdbx_strand_id
1 'polypeptide(L)'
;MAYLQIKAGEGDSRRVDLPDSGEIVLGRLASSNVQLDYPSVSGRHCSLSKDGARYRLKDLDSTNGTCVNGESVTESIVHRGDVISLGDLQVVLMGEDVPEPPRSVVIPEHIAAKVAVPPVAGLAPAATSARSSAPAPKAATGPQFQPLTPASASSAKLPKAFKKKRSHNRIWAVVILFACALAVFLAVMLFQQMAG
;
A
#
# COMPACT_ATOMS: atom_id res chain seq x y z
N MET A 1 -21.76 9.52 7.60
CA MET A 1 -20.90 8.94 6.56
C MET A 1 -19.46 8.97 7.02
N ALA A 2 -18.81 7.80 7.08
CA ALA A 2 -17.41 7.70 7.47
C ALA A 2 -16.49 7.93 6.26
N TYR A 3 -15.28 8.41 6.52
CA TYR A 3 -14.26 8.66 5.53
C TYR A 3 -12.87 8.43 6.12
N LEU A 4 -11.92 8.09 5.25
CA LEU A 4 -10.50 8.02 5.59
C LEU A 4 -9.84 9.34 5.26
N GLN A 5 -9.09 9.89 6.20
CA GLN A 5 -8.22 11.04 5.99
C GLN A 5 -6.78 10.54 5.87
N ILE A 6 -6.24 10.56 4.65
CA ILE A 6 -4.87 10.17 4.35
C ILE A 6 -3.98 11.39 4.55
N LYS A 7 -3.04 11.33 5.49
CA LYS A 7 -2.11 12.42 5.79
C LYS A 7 -0.81 12.22 5.00
N ALA A 8 -0.64 13.05 4.00
CA ALA A 8 0.42 13.01 3.00
C ALA A 8 1.56 13.98 3.38
N GLY A 9 2.27 13.71 4.48
CA GLY A 9 3.29 14.63 4.97
C GLY A 9 2.70 15.91 5.60
N GLU A 10 3.45 17.00 5.56
CA GLU A 10 3.16 18.20 6.33
C GLU A 10 2.09 19.08 5.65
N GLY A 11 0.85 18.93 6.10
CA GLY A 11 -0.28 19.82 5.76
C GLY A 11 -1.18 19.35 4.62
N ASP A 12 -0.77 18.38 3.79
CA ASP A 12 -1.65 17.80 2.77
C ASP A 12 -2.44 16.61 3.34
N SER A 13 -3.76 16.65 3.17
CA SER A 13 -4.61 15.52 3.55
C SER A 13 -5.66 15.25 2.49
N ARG A 14 -5.72 13.99 2.06
CA ARG A 14 -6.69 13.51 1.07
C ARG A 14 -7.82 12.79 1.78
N ARG A 15 -9.05 13.21 1.52
CA ARG A 15 -10.25 12.53 1.98
C ARG A 15 -10.67 11.45 0.97
N VAL A 16 -11.04 10.29 1.49
CA VAL A 16 -11.64 9.19 0.72
C VAL A 16 -12.88 8.70 1.46
N ASP A 17 -14.04 8.85 0.84
CA ASP A 17 -15.30 8.40 1.44
C ASP A 17 -15.38 6.88 1.45
N LEU A 18 -15.88 6.34 2.56
CA LEU A 18 -16.07 4.90 2.73
C LEU A 18 -17.47 4.50 2.27
N PRO A 19 -17.63 3.33 1.63
CA PRO A 19 -18.96 2.80 1.33
C PRO A 19 -19.70 2.42 2.62
N ASP A 20 -21.03 2.42 2.55
CA ASP A 20 -21.87 2.07 3.70
C ASP A 20 -21.81 0.59 4.09
N SER A 21 -21.32 -0.27 3.19
CA SER A 21 -21.15 -1.71 3.36
C SER A 21 -20.06 -2.26 2.45
N GLY A 22 -19.46 -3.38 2.86
CA GLY A 22 -18.49 -4.12 2.06
C GLY A 22 -17.05 -3.97 2.53
N GLU A 23 -16.15 -4.53 1.73
CA GLU A 23 -14.71 -4.49 1.96
C GLU A 23 -14.07 -3.53 0.94
N ILE A 24 -13.18 -2.66 1.44
CA ILE A 24 -12.33 -1.84 0.61
C ILE A 24 -10.87 -2.25 0.80
N VAL A 25 -10.10 -2.28 -0.28
CA VAL A 25 -8.67 -2.55 -0.23
C VAL A 25 -7.90 -1.23 -0.34
N LEU A 26 -6.98 -1.02 0.59
CA LEU A 26 -6.01 0.07 0.57
C LEU A 26 -4.67 -0.46 0.08
N GLY A 27 -4.03 0.27 -0.83
CA GLY A 27 -2.70 -0.10 -1.29
C GLY A 27 -2.22 0.74 -2.46
N ARG A 28 -0.97 0.50 -2.88
CA ARG A 28 -0.31 1.29 -3.93
C ARG A 28 -0.77 0.97 -5.35
N LEU A 29 -1.23 -0.25 -5.61
CA LEU A 29 -1.68 -0.64 -6.94
C LEU A 29 -2.98 0.06 -7.32
N ALA A 30 -3.13 0.36 -8.61
CA ALA A 30 -4.37 0.90 -9.16
C ALA A 30 -5.56 -0.09 -9.09
N SER A 31 -5.30 -1.36 -8.78
CA SER A 31 -6.33 -2.36 -8.52
C SER A 31 -6.95 -2.26 -7.12
N SER A 32 -6.36 -1.47 -6.22
CA SER A 32 -6.90 -1.22 -4.88
C SER A 32 -8.02 -0.18 -4.94
N ASN A 33 -9.07 -0.35 -4.13
CA ASN A 33 -10.18 0.62 -4.05
C ASN A 33 -9.68 2.01 -3.64
N VAL A 34 -8.75 2.04 -2.70
CA VAL A 34 -8.06 3.26 -2.26
C VAL A 34 -6.60 3.16 -2.70
N GLN A 35 -6.28 3.86 -3.79
CA GLN A 35 -4.91 3.94 -4.28
C GLN A 35 -4.09 4.94 -3.44
N LEU A 36 -3.05 4.42 -2.81
CA LEU A 36 -2.08 5.12 -1.97
C LEU A 36 -0.71 5.10 -2.65
N ASP A 37 -0.38 6.15 -3.40
CA ASP A 37 0.87 6.21 -4.17
C ASP A 37 2.09 6.56 -3.29
N TYR A 38 2.44 5.62 -2.39
CA TYR A 38 3.53 5.78 -1.43
C TYR A 38 4.49 4.59 -1.48
N PRO A 39 5.82 4.80 -1.51
CA PRO A 39 6.79 3.72 -1.64
C PRO A 39 6.76 2.75 -0.47
N SER A 40 6.41 3.22 0.74
CA SER A 40 6.27 2.40 1.94
C SER A 40 4.95 1.61 2.02
N VAL A 41 4.08 1.73 1.02
CA VAL A 41 2.80 1.02 0.96
C VAL A 41 2.87 -0.11 -0.08
N SER A 42 2.58 -1.33 0.35
CA SER A 42 2.44 -2.51 -0.51
C SER A 42 1.30 -2.37 -1.52
N GLY A 43 1.38 -3.14 -2.61
CA GLY A 43 0.43 -3.05 -3.71
C GLY A 43 -1.03 -3.26 -3.28
N ARG A 44 -1.27 -4.32 -2.51
CA ARG A 44 -2.44 -4.53 -1.66
C ARG A 44 -1.89 -4.58 -0.23
N HIS A 45 -2.21 -3.59 0.59
CA HIS A 45 -1.57 -3.45 1.90
C HIS A 45 -2.48 -3.98 3.00
N CYS A 46 -3.69 -3.42 3.08
CA CYS A 46 -4.69 -3.86 4.04
C CYS A 46 -6.08 -3.75 3.42
N SER A 47 -7.03 -4.47 4.00
CA SER A 47 -8.43 -4.27 3.74
C SER A 47 -9.14 -3.72 4.95
N LEU A 48 -10.14 -2.88 4.70
CA LEU A 48 -11.03 -2.33 5.71
C LEU A 48 -12.45 -2.76 5.34
N SER A 49 -13.07 -3.52 6.22
CA SER A 49 -14.45 -3.98 6.08
C SER A 49 -15.31 -3.33 7.14
N LYS A 50 -16.55 -3.00 6.78
CA LYS A 50 -17.53 -2.50 7.73
C LYS A 50 -18.44 -3.64 8.18
N ASP A 51 -18.37 -3.98 9.46
CA ASP A 51 -19.17 -5.02 10.10
C ASP A 51 -20.17 -4.37 11.06
N GLY A 52 -21.37 -4.11 10.56
CA GLY A 52 -22.40 -3.37 11.27
C GLY A 52 -21.95 -1.94 11.61
N ALA A 53 -21.72 -1.69 12.91
CA ALA A 53 -21.27 -0.40 13.43
C ALA A 53 -19.75 -0.30 13.61
N ARG A 54 -18.99 -1.36 13.30
CA ARG A 54 -17.54 -1.42 13.54
C ARG A 54 -16.76 -1.50 12.22
N TYR A 55 -15.56 -0.96 12.22
CA TYR A 55 -14.62 -1.11 11.11
C TYR A 55 -13.57 -2.15 11.48
N ARG A 56 -13.46 -3.21 10.69
CA ARG A 56 -12.47 -4.27 10.85
C ARG A 56 -11.38 -4.08 9.81
N LEU A 57 -10.17 -3.83 10.27
CA LEU A 57 -8.97 -3.74 9.46
C LEU A 57 -8.25 -5.08 9.45
N LYS A 58 -7.80 -5.51 8.28
CA LYS A 58 -7.01 -6.73 8.08
C LYS A 58 -5.81 -6.44 7.21
N ASP A 59 -4.62 -6.77 7.68
CA ASP A 59 -3.39 -6.70 6.89
C ASP A 59 -3.38 -7.83 5.83
N LEU A 60 -2.91 -7.51 4.63
CA LEU A 60 -2.84 -8.43 3.49
C LEU A 60 -1.39 -8.83 3.18
N ASP A 61 -0.65 -9.21 4.23
CA ASP A 61 0.79 -9.53 4.17
C ASP A 61 1.61 -8.36 3.61
N SER A 62 1.41 -7.18 4.20
CA SER A 62 2.13 -5.99 3.79
C SER A 62 3.62 -6.07 4.17
N THR A 63 4.47 -5.40 3.39
CA THR A 63 5.94 -5.47 3.54
C THR A 63 6.42 -4.77 4.81
N ASN A 64 5.76 -3.66 5.18
CA ASN A 64 6.13 -2.84 6.34
C ASN A 64 5.20 -3.06 7.54
N GLY A 65 4.17 -3.90 7.38
CA GLY A 65 3.13 -4.11 8.38
C GLY A 65 2.12 -2.97 8.45
N THR A 66 0.96 -3.28 9.03
CA THR A 66 -0.04 -2.31 9.44
C THR A 66 0.02 -2.10 10.95
N CYS A 67 -0.02 -0.85 11.41
CA CYS A 67 -0.13 -0.51 12.82
C CYS A 67 -1.38 0.32 13.10
N VAL A 68 -2.02 0.12 14.24
CA VAL A 68 -3.14 0.95 14.73
C VAL A 68 -2.72 1.57 16.06
N ASN A 69 -2.76 2.90 16.15
CA ASN A 69 -2.31 3.67 17.31
C ASN A 69 -0.89 3.30 17.81
N GLY A 70 -0.02 2.86 16.89
CA GLY A 70 1.37 2.48 17.18
C GLY A 70 1.60 1.00 17.46
N GLU A 71 0.55 0.18 17.55
CA GLU A 71 0.66 -1.26 17.74
C GLU A 71 0.52 -1.99 16.40
N SER A 72 1.47 -2.88 16.07
CA SER A 72 1.41 -3.70 14.86
C SER A 72 0.31 -4.75 14.97
N VAL A 73 -0.57 -4.81 13.96
CA VAL A 73 -1.75 -5.69 13.96
C VAL A 73 -1.87 -6.42 12.64
N THR A 74 -2.27 -7.69 12.70
CA THR A 74 -2.68 -8.45 11.51
C THR A 74 -4.17 -8.29 11.25
N GLU A 75 -4.97 -8.19 12.30
CA GLU A 75 -6.40 -7.91 12.24
C GLU A 75 -6.80 -7.13 13.50
N SER A 76 -7.58 -6.06 13.33
CA SER A 76 -8.01 -5.22 14.46
C SER A 76 -9.31 -4.49 14.16
N ILE A 77 -10.06 -4.17 15.22
CA ILE A 77 -11.22 -3.29 15.14
C ILE A 77 -10.71 -1.86 15.29
N VAL A 78 -11.00 -1.03 14.30
CA VAL A 78 -10.63 0.38 14.24
C VAL A 78 -11.86 1.23 14.54
N HIS A 79 -11.66 2.26 15.34
CA HIS A 79 -12.68 3.23 15.72
C HIS A 79 -12.36 4.60 15.10
N ARG A 80 -13.36 5.46 15.05
CA ARG A 80 -13.20 6.86 14.66
C ARG A 80 -12.12 7.51 15.52
N GLY A 81 -11.21 8.21 14.84
CA GLY A 81 -10.10 8.92 15.44
C GLY A 81 -8.84 8.07 15.54
N ASP A 82 -8.93 6.75 15.38
CA ASP A 82 -7.75 5.89 15.39
C ASP A 82 -6.83 6.20 14.22
N VAL A 83 -5.53 6.18 14.51
CA VAL A 83 -4.48 6.41 13.53
C VAL A 83 -3.97 5.06 13.04
N ILE A 84 -4.27 4.75 11.79
CA ILE A 84 -3.74 3.61 11.08
C ILE A 84 -2.45 4.04 10.37
N SER A 85 -1.34 3.40 10.69
CA SER A 85 -0.06 3.58 10.00
C SER A 85 0.17 2.44 9.02
N LEU A 86 0.43 2.79 7.77
CA LEU A 86 0.76 1.88 6.68
C LEU A 86 2.19 2.19 6.22
N GLY A 87 3.19 1.56 6.84
CA GLY A 87 4.57 2.02 6.74
C GLY A 87 4.71 3.46 7.25
N ASP A 88 5.16 4.38 6.40
CA ASP A 88 5.35 5.79 6.75
C ASP A 88 4.10 6.66 6.55
N LEU A 89 3.02 6.08 6.01
CA LEU A 89 1.79 6.80 5.72
C LEU A 89 0.81 6.69 6.87
N GLN A 90 0.25 7.82 7.31
CA GLN A 90 -0.80 7.86 8.32
C GLN A 90 -2.17 8.03 7.68
N VAL A 91 -3.13 7.22 8.11
CA VAL A 91 -4.53 7.26 7.70
C VAL A 91 -5.38 7.31 8.95
N VAL A 92 -6.32 8.25 9.01
CA VAL A 92 -7.21 8.42 10.17
C VAL A 92 -8.64 8.12 9.76
N LEU A 93 -9.32 7.26 10.51
CA LEU A 93 -10.74 7.01 10.30
C LEU A 93 -11.55 8.16 10.93
N MET A 94 -12.41 8.80 10.16
CA MET A 94 -13.21 9.96 10.58
C MET A 94 -14.68 9.80 10.16
N GLY A 95 -15.58 10.54 10.81
CA GLY A 95 -17.02 10.49 10.56
C GLY A 95 -17.81 9.94 11.75
N GLU A 96 -19.09 9.66 11.60
CA GLU A 96 -19.91 9.16 12.72
C GLU A 96 -19.63 7.68 13.01
N ASP A 97 -19.18 7.43 14.24
CA ASP A 97 -19.48 6.22 15.00
C ASP A 97 -20.49 6.61 16.09
N VAL A 98 -21.58 5.88 16.22
CA VAL A 98 -22.65 6.13 17.20
C VAL A 98 -22.86 4.81 17.96
N PRO A 99 -22.97 4.79 19.30
CA PRO A 99 -21.95 5.05 20.33
C PRO A 99 -21.69 3.79 21.22
N GLU A 100 -20.48 3.61 21.74
CA GLU A 100 -20.10 2.53 22.70
C GLU A 100 -20.46 2.86 24.19
N PRO A 101 -20.35 1.99 25.26
CA PRO A 101 -19.53 0.76 25.46
C PRO A 101 -20.24 -0.37 26.33
N PRO A 102 -19.61 -1.50 26.80
CA PRO A 102 -18.42 -1.56 27.65
C PRO A 102 -17.29 -2.47 27.14
N ARG A 103 -16.07 -1.93 27.28
CA ARG A 103 -14.89 -2.54 27.95
C ARG A 103 -14.40 -3.92 27.47
N SER A 104 -13.12 -3.88 27.07
CA SER A 104 -12.19 -5.00 26.95
C SER A 104 -12.65 -6.12 26.05
N VAL A 105 -12.32 -5.99 24.76
CA VAL A 105 -11.78 -7.15 24.06
C VAL A 105 -10.33 -6.86 23.74
N VAL A 106 -9.50 -6.93 24.79
CA VAL A 106 -8.13 -7.42 24.58
C VAL A 106 -8.35 -8.87 24.17
N ILE A 107 -8.22 -9.21 22.89
CA ILE A 107 -7.83 -10.57 22.53
C ILE A 107 -6.30 -10.49 22.42
N PRO A 108 -5.54 -10.84 23.47
CA PRO A 108 -4.18 -11.27 23.22
C PRO A 108 -4.30 -12.67 22.60
N GLU A 109 -4.63 -12.76 21.30
CA GLU A 109 -4.61 -14.04 20.59
C GLU A 109 -3.19 -14.44 20.15
N HIS A 110 -2.17 -13.72 20.61
CA HIS A 110 -0.82 -14.26 20.70
C HIS A 110 -0.51 -14.66 22.14
N ILE A 111 -1.20 -15.70 22.62
CA ILE A 111 -0.44 -16.79 23.21
C ILE A 111 0.40 -17.31 22.04
N ALA A 112 1.55 -16.66 21.84
CA ALA A 112 2.61 -17.17 21.01
C ALA A 112 2.80 -18.61 21.48
N ALA A 113 2.43 -19.56 20.62
CA ALA A 113 2.76 -20.95 20.78
C ALA A 113 4.28 -21.04 20.75
N LYS A 114 4.90 -20.75 21.90
CA LYS A 114 6.27 -21.10 22.18
C LYS A 114 6.24 -22.60 22.49
N VAL A 115 6.14 -23.40 21.42
CA VAL A 115 6.63 -24.77 21.44
C VAL A 115 8.15 -24.66 21.50
N ALA A 116 8.66 -24.48 22.71
CA ALA A 116 10.04 -24.76 23.03
C ALA A 116 10.05 -26.12 23.73
N VAL A 117 10.66 -27.13 23.10
CA VAL A 117 11.57 -28.16 23.65
C VAL A 117 12.02 -29.03 22.44
N PRO A 118 13.28 -29.51 22.31
CA PRO A 118 14.47 -29.37 23.16
C PRO A 118 15.72 -28.80 22.43
N PRO A 119 16.78 -28.44 23.18
CA PRO A 119 18.12 -28.21 22.66
C PRO A 119 18.80 -29.54 22.32
N VAL A 120 19.28 -29.70 21.09
CA VAL A 120 20.22 -30.79 20.75
C VAL A 120 21.61 -30.36 21.22
N ALA A 121 21.96 -30.77 22.43
CA ALA A 121 23.31 -30.66 22.95
C ALA A 121 24.20 -31.74 22.30
N GLY A 122 25.21 -31.26 21.56
CA GLY A 122 26.60 -31.72 21.61
C GLY A 122 26.92 -33.16 21.22
N LEU A 123 27.76 -33.29 20.19
CA LEU A 123 29.03 -34.06 20.25
C LEU A 123 29.85 -33.78 18.98
N ALA A 124 30.89 -32.96 19.14
CA ALA A 124 32.15 -33.04 18.38
C ALA A 124 32.93 -34.31 18.84
N PRO A 125 34.10 -34.73 18.29
CA PRO A 125 35.06 -33.95 17.50
C PRO A 125 35.87 -34.69 16.38
N ALA A 126 36.70 -33.88 15.69
CA ALA A 126 38.06 -34.14 15.19
C ALA A 126 38.37 -35.27 14.18
N ALA A 127 38.89 -34.90 12.99
CA ALA A 127 40.22 -35.32 12.48
C ALA A 127 40.55 -34.73 11.09
N THR A 128 41.44 -33.72 11.07
CA THR A 128 42.75 -33.69 10.37
C THR A 128 42.97 -34.42 9.02
N SER A 129 43.28 -33.60 8.00
CA SER A 129 44.41 -33.72 7.04
C SER A 129 44.28 -34.45 5.68
N ALA A 130 45.08 -33.91 4.74
CA ALA A 130 45.59 -34.38 3.45
C ALA A 130 44.72 -34.07 2.21
N ARG A 131 45.08 -33.09 1.35
CA ARG A 131 46.19 -33.04 0.35
C ARG A 131 45.85 -33.79 -0.95
N SER A 132 45.70 -32.99 -2.02
CA SER A 132 46.15 -33.20 -3.41
C SER A 132 45.86 -34.55 -4.10
N SER A 133 45.08 -34.52 -5.18
CA SER A 133 45.51 -35.01 -6.52
C SER A 133 44.38 -34.90 -7.56
N ALA A 134 44.65 -34.18 -8.66
CA ALA A 134 44.06 -34.45 -9.97
C ALA A 134 44.61 -35.80 -10.50
N PRO A 135 44.03 -36.49 -11.51
CA PRO A 135 43.71 -35.93 -12.84
C PRO A 135 42.43 -36.46 -13.53
N ALA A 136 42.10 -35.81 -14.66
CA ALA A 136 41.09 -36.23 -15.66
C ALA A 136 41.41 -37.60 -16.30
N PRO A 137 40.45 -38.29 -16.96
CA PRO A 137 40.23 -38.03 -18.40
C PRO A 137 38.80 -38.25 -18.97
N LYS A 138 38.50 -37.44 -20.00
CA LYS A 138 37.86 -37.70 -21.30
C LYS A 138 36.60 -38.60 -21.45
N ALA A 139 35.63 -38.01 -22.17
CA ALA A 139 34.94 -38.51 -23.38
C ALA A 139 33.43 -38.84 -23.30
N ALA A 140 32.78 -38.56 -24.44
CA ALA A 140 31.41 -38.86 -24.89
C ALA A 140 30.35 -37.80 -24.51
N THR A 141 30.00 -36.84 -25.36
CA THR A 141 29.31 -36.90 -26.69
C THR A 141 27.80 -37.14 -26.61
N GLY A 142 27.05 -36.01 -26.65
CA GLY A 142 25.74 -35.86 -27.31
C GLY A 142 24.46 -36.10 -26.48
N PRO A 143 23.27 -35.60 -26.92
CA PRO A 143 23.00 -34.64 -27.99
C PRO A 143 22.29 -33.35 -27.50
N GLN A 144 22.34 -32.34 -28.36
CA GLN A 144 21.70 -31.03 -28.22
C GLN A 144 20.18 -31.13 -28.26
N PHE A 145 19.49 -30.42 -27.36
CA PHE A 145 18.07 -30.06 -27.51
C PHE A 145 17.97 -28.59 -27.89
N GLN A 146 17.58 -28.34 -29.14
CA GLN A 146 17.22 -27.03 -29.67
C GLN A 146 15.86 -26.61 -29.10
N PRO A 147 15.64 -25.36 -28.67
CA PRO A 147 14.30 -24.85 -28.44
C PRO A 147 13.64 -24.56 -29.79
N LEU A 148 12.62 -25.34 -30.13
CA LEU A 148 11.70 -25.05 -31.22
C LEU A 148 10.72 -23.96 -30.77
N THR A 149 10.82 -22.78 -31.35
CA THR A 149 9.66 -21.94 -31.68
C THR A 149 9.40 -22.13 -33.19
N PRO A 150 8.19 -21.95 -33.77
CA PRO A 150 7.12 -21.03 -33.35
C PRO A 150 5.68 -21.59 -33.53
N ALA A 151 4.69 -20.68 -33.43
CA ALA A 151 3.24 -20.80 -33.72
C ALA A 151 2.36 -21.02 -32.48
N SER A 152 1.15 -20.47 -32.35
CA SER A 152 0.39 -19.41 -33.03
C SER A 152 -0.92 -19.30 -32.24
N ALA A 153 -1.44 -18.09 -32.06
CA ALA A 153 -2.84 -17.74 -31.80
C ALA A 153 -3.66 -18.54 -30.75
N SER A 154 -3.99 -17.89 -29.63
CA SER A 154 -5.32 -18.08 -29.04
C SER A 154 -5.83 -16.79 -28.38
N SER A 155 -6.84 -16.22 -29.05
CA SER A 155 -7.71 -15.16 -28.60
C SER A 155 -8.43 -15.52 -27.30
N ALA A 156 -8.30 -14.70 -26.26
CA ALA A 156 -9.29 -14.62 -25.20
C ALA A 156 -9.31 -13.23 -24.55
N LYS A 157 -10.06 -12.33 -25.21
CA LYS A 157 -11.03 -11.42 -24.59
C LYS A 157 -10.50 -10.44 -23.53
N LEU A 158 -10.14 -9.24 -23.99
CA LEU A 158 -10.02 -8.04 -23.16
C LEU A 158 -11.36 -7.73 -22.47
N PRO A 159 -11.43 -7.65 -21.13
CA PRO A 159 -12.53 -6.99 -20.46
C PRO A 159 -12.35 -5.46 -20.51
N LYS A 160 -13.19 -4.85 -21.34
CA LYS A 160 -13.91 -3.58 -21.16
C LYS A 160 -13.11 -2.36 -20.69
N ALA A 161 -12.88 -1.48 -21.68
CA ALA A 161 -12.61 -0.06 -21.55
C ALA A 161 -13.14 0.57 -20.26
N PHE A 162 -12.24 0.81 -19.30
CA PHE A 162 -12.53 1.67 -18.17
C PHE A 162 -12.46 3.12 -18.68
N LYS A 163 -13.61 3.78 -18.71
CA LYS A 163 -13.75 5.17 -19.16
C LYS A 163 -12.79 6.06 -18.37
N LYS A 164 -11.75 6.53 -19.05
CA LYS A 164 -10.91 7.66 -18.69
C LYS A 164 -11.81 8.86 -18.33
N LYS A 165 -12.08 9.09 -17.04
CA LYS A 165 -12.77 10.30 -16.59
C LYS A 165 -11.78 11.44 -16.74
N ARG A 166 -11.95 12.19 -17.84
CA ARG A 166 -11.20 13.39 -18.18
C ARG A 166 -11.29 14.45 -17.07
N SER A 167 -10.20 15.20 -17.01
CA SER A 167 -10.03 16.61 -16.62
C SER A 167 -10.19 16.99 -15.15
N HIS A 168 -9.06 17.03 -14.43
CA HIS A 168 -8.78 18.10 -13.45
C HIS A 168 -7.76 19.13 -13.96
N ASN A 169 -7.00 18.82 -15.02
CA ASN A 169 -6.01 19.75 -15.59
C ASN A 169 -6.62 21.01 -16.25
N ARG A 170 -7.95 21.05 -16.47
CA ARG A 170 -8.62 22.24 -17.04
C ARG A 170 -9.00 23.29 -16.01
N ILE A 171 -9.31 22.89 -14.78
CA ILE A 171 -9.68 23.83 -13.70
C ILE A 171 -8.45 24.62 -13.28
N TRP A 172 -7.31 23.93 -13.08
CA TRP A 172 -6.03 24.57 -12.78
C TRP A 172 -5.54 25.48 -13.93
N ALA A 173 -5.75 25.11 -15.20
CA ALA A 173 -5.38 25.94 -16.33
C ALA A 173 -6.19 27.27 -16.41
N VAL A 174 -7.48 27.24 -16.08
CA VAL A 174 -8.32 28.46 -16.07
C VAL A 174 -7.95 29.37 -14.90
N VAL A 175 -7.65 28.81 -13.72
CA VAL A 175 -7.20 29.59 -12.56
C VAL A 175 -5.84 30.24 -12.82
N ILE A 176 -4.89 29.52 -13.43
CA ILE A 176 -3.57 30.07 -13.78
C ILE A 176 -3.68 31.17 -14.84
N LEU A 177 -4.51 30.99 -15.87
CA LEU A 177 -4.72 32.02 -16.90
C LEU A 177 -5.34 33.30 -16.32
N PHE A 178 -6.32 33.17 -15.41
CA PHE A 178 -6.96 34.31 -14.78
C PHE A 178 -5.99 35.08 -13.85
N ALA A 179 -5.18 34.35 -13.06
CA ALA A 179 -4.15 34.95 -12.22
C ALA A 179 -3.09 35.71 -13.05
N CYS A 180 -2.63 35.12 -14.16
CA CYS A 180 -1.70 35.79 -15.07
C CYS A 180 -2.31 37.05 -15.70
N ALA A 181 -3.57 36.99 -16.15
CA ALA A 181 -4.24 38.15 -16.73
C ALA A 181 -4.41 39.30 -15.72
N LEU A 182 -4.76 38.98 -14.47
CA LEU A 182 -4.90 39.98 -13.40
C LEU A 182 -3.55 40.63 -13.06
N ALA A 183 -2.47 39.85 -12.99
CA ALA A 183 -1.13 40.37 -12.72
C ALA A 183 -0.66 41.34 -13.81
N VAL A 184 -0.89 41.00 -15.08
CA VAL A 184 -0.57 41.89 -16.22
C VAL A 184 -1.41 43.16 -16.16
N PHE A 185 -2.70 43.06 -15.85
CA PHE A 185 -3.58 44.22 -15.73
C PHE A 185 -3.14 45.18 -14.62
N LEU A 186 -2.78 44.66 -13.45
CA LEU A 186 -2.25 45.46 -12.34
C LEU A 186 -0.91 46.12 -12.70
N ALA A 187 -0.02 45.40 -13.38
CA ALA A 187 1.25 45.95 -13.83
C ALA A 187 1.05 47.11 -14.83
N VAL A 188 0.11 46.95 -15.78
CA VAL A 188 -0.23 48.01 -16.74
C VAL A 188 -0.86 49.21 -16.02
N MET A 189 -1.77 49.00 -15.08
CA MET A 189 -2.35 50.10 -14.28
C MET A 189 -1.30 50.87 -13.50
N LEU A 190 -0.38 50.18 -12.83
CA LEU A 190 0.72 50.83 -12.11
C LEU A 190 1.64 51.61 -13.05
N PHE A 191 1.92 51.08 -14.23
CA PHE A 191 2.71 51.77 -15.24
C PHE A 191 2.03 53.04 -15.76
N GLN A 192 0.71 53.00 -16.00
CA GLN A 192 -0.08 54.17 -16.40
C GLN A 192 -0.12 55.23 -15.30
N GLN A 193 -0.10 54.85 -14.02
CA GLN A 193 -0.04 55.79 -12.90
C GLN A 193 1.33 56.46 -12.71
N MET A 194 2.41 55.85 -13.20
CA MET A 194 3.76 56.43 -13.10
C MET A 194 4.18 57.23 -14.33
N ALA A 195 3.45 57.09 -15.45
CA ALA A 195 3.77 57.72 -16.73
C ALA A 195 2.92 58.97 -17.04
N GLY A 196 2.00 59.36 -16.15
CA GLY A 196 1.20 60.60 -16.23
C GLY A 196 1.59 61.59 -15.15
#